data_AF-A0A8B7ZTX6-F1
#
_entry.id   AF-A0A8B7ZTX6-F1
#
_cell.length_a   1.000
_cell.length_b   1.000
_cell.length_c   1.000
_cell.angle_alpha   90.00
_cell.angle_beta   90.00
_cell.angle_gamma   90.00
#
_symmetry.space_group_name_H-M   'P 1'
#
loop_
_entity.id
_entity.type
_entity.pdbx_description
1 polymer ?
#
loop_
_entity_poly.entity_id
_entity_poly.type
_entity_poly.pdbx_seq_one_letter_code
_entity_poly.pdbx_strand_id
1 'polypeptide(L)'
;MAELVDALALGAMQNFAERVKKITGGQHSYLAEVKIDGLSLSLVFRNHRFLYAATRGNGEIGENVTDNVLAIQSLKNLRRQKFPVKNFELRGEVYLTQKNFQILNQKIQDAQTVELFSNPRNLASGSLRQLNAKITEKRNLSLGFSEKFPNYALAFKFTEKMVETRIRNIFPTVGRTGKITYNATLDKVFLDGSMIGAATLHNADYIQKLDIRLGDMVMIKKAGNVIPKIVK
;
A
#
# COMPACT_ATOMS: atom_id res chain seq x y z
N MET A 1 0.76 -11.06 -12.50
CA MET A 1 1.37 -10.98 -11.14
C MET A 1 0.31 -11.46 -10.17
N ALA A 2 0.54 -12.53 -9.41
CA ALA A 2 -0.45 -13.14 -8.51
C ALA A 2 -0.51 -12.41 -7.15
N GLU A 3 -1.65 -12.46 -6.47
CA GLU A 3 -1.84 -11.91 -5.12
C GLU A 3 -1.65 -12.97 -4.04
N LEU A 4 -1.22 -12.54 -2.85
CA LEU A 4 -1.19 -13.37 -1.66
C LEU A 4 -2.57 -13.45 -1.03
N VAL A 5 -2.91 -14.61 -0.47
CA VAL A 5 -4.08 -14.75 0.40
C VAL A 5 -3.74 -14.11 1.75
N ASP A 6 -4.62 -13.23 2.23
CA ASP A 6 -4.46 -12.56 3.50
C ASP A 6 -4.92 -13.45 4.67
N ALA A 7 -4.12 -13.50 5.73
CA ALA A 7 -4.50 -14.01 7.04
C ALA A 7 -4.52 -12.87 8.06
N LEU A 8 -5.65 -12.75 8.76
CA LEU A 8 -5.91 -11.71 9.77
C LEU A 8 -5.90 -12.26 11.20
N ALA A 9 -5.76 -13.58 11.37
CA ALA A 9 -5.83 -14.26 12.66
C ALA A 9 -4.97 -15.53 12.68
N LEU A 10 -4.61 -15.98 13.88
CA LEU A 10 -3.80 -17.20 14.08
C LEU A 10 -4.48 -18.46 13.53
N GLY A 11 -5.81 -18.56 13.59
CA GLY A 11 -6.53 -19.69 13.00
C GLY A 11 -6.32 -19.81 11.48
N ALA A 12 -6.21 -18.68 10.77
CA ALA A 12 -5.90 -18.69 9.34
C ALA A 12 -4.46 -19.17 9.05
N MET A 13 -3.51 -18.88 9.95
CA MET A 13 -2.14 -19.42 9.87
C MET A 13 -2.11 -20.94 10.07
N GLN A 14 -2.91 -21.47 11.01
CA GLN A 14 -3.02 -22.91 11.25
C GLN A 14 -3.58 -23.65 10.03
N ASN A 15 -4.69 -23.14 9.46
CA ASN A 15 -5.28 -23.70 8.24
C ASN A 15 -4.31 -23.68 7.06
N PHE A 16 -3.49 -22.62 6.96
CA PHE A 16 -2.42 -22.56 5.97
C PHE A 16 -1.35 -23.63 6.21
N ALA A 17 -0.86 -23.77 7.45
CA ALA A 17 0.16 -24.76 7.80
C ALA A 17 -0.30 -26.20 7.54
N GLU A 18 -1.57 -26.52 7.84
CA GLU A 18 -2.15 -27.83 7.51
C GLU A 18 -2.19 -28.09 6.00
N ARG A 19 -2.58 -27.07 5.22
CA ARG A 19 -2.61 -27.17 3.75
C ARG A 19 -1.20 -27.39 3.20
N VAL A 20 -0.21 -26.64 3.66
CA VAL A 20 1.19 -26.79 3.23
C VAL A 20 1.70 -28.18 3.59
N LYS A 21 1.43 -28.67 4.80
CA LYS A 21 1.83 -30.03 5.23
C LYS A 21 1.26 -31.12 4.33
N LYS A 22 0.00 -30.99 3.86
CA LYS A 22 -0.61 -31.93 2.90
C LYS A 22 0.07 -31.88 1.53
N ILE A 23 0.52 -30.70 1.10
CA ILE A 23 1.20 -30.51 -0.19
C ILE A 23 2.63 -31.05 -0.15
N THR A 24 3.37 -30.82 0.93
CA THR A 24 4.79 -31.15 1.02
C THR A 24 5.05 -32.60 1.42
N GLY A 25 4.09 -33.26 2.08
CA GLY A 25 4.20 -34.68 2.45
C GLY A 25 5.30 -34.99 3.49
N GLY A 26 5.91 -33.97 4.11
CA GLY A 26 7.07 -34.15 4.99
C GLY A 26 7.50 -32.89 5.74
N GLN A 27 8.71 -32.94 6.31
CA GLN A 27 9.32 -31.78 6.97
C GLN A 27 9.59 -30.65 5.98
N HIS A 28 9.27 -29.43 6.40
CA HIS A 28 9.46 -28.22 5.62
C HIS A 28 9.76 -27.06 6.57
N SER A 29 10.39 -26.03 6.04
CA SER A 29 10.70 -24.79 6.76
C SER A 29 10.00 -23.61 6.08
N TYR A 30 9.67 -22.59 6.86
CA TYR A 30 9.09 -21.35 6.35
C TYR A 30 10.16 -20.27 6.24
N LEU A 31 10.15 -19.52 5.14
CA LEU A 31 10.83 -18.24 5.03
C LEU A 31 9.81 -17.14 5.37
N ALA A 32 10.12 -16.33 6.38
CA ALA A 32 9.29 -15.19 6.76
C ALA A 32 9.97 -13.89 6.31
N GLU A 33 9.30 -13.15 5.44
CA GLU A 33 9.73 -11.84 4.97
C GLU A 33 8.76 -10.75 5.42
N VAL A 34 9.26 -9.53 5.57
CA VAL A 34 8.41 -8.39 5.90
C VAL A 34 7.54 -8.07 4.69
N LYS A 35 6.22 -8.05 4.90
CA LYS A 35 5.29 -7.54 3.89
C LYS A 35 5.44 -6.02 3.80
N ILE A 36 6.14 -5.56 2.78
CA ILE A 36 6.27 -4.14 2.47
C ILE A 36 4.89 -3.60 2.02
N ASP A 37 4.63 -2.33 2.35
CA ASP A 37 3.41 -1.61 1.95
C ASP A 37 3.77 -0.51 0.96
N GLY A 38 4.06 -0.93 -0.26
CA GLY A 38 4.48 -0.08 -1.36
C GLY A 38 3.63 -0.26 -2.62
N LEU A 39 4.24 0.04 -3.76
CA LEU A 39 3.70 -0.24 -5.09
C LEU A 39 4.54 -1.33 -5.74
N SER A 40 3.89 -2.43 -6.14
CA SER A 40 4.55 -3.55 -6.81
C SER A 40 5.13 -3.13 -8.17
N LEU A 41 6.35 -3.59 -8.41
CA LEU A 41 7.18 -3.22 -9.56
C LEU A 41 7.87 -4.46 -10.14
N SER A 42 8.02 -4.45 -11.45
CA SER A 42 8.83 -5.40 -12.20
C SER A 42 10.03 -4.69 -12.82
N LEU A 43 11.23 -5.23 -12.62
CA LEU A 43 12.48 -4.80 -13.23
C LEU A 43 12.95 -5.86 -14.22
N VAL A 44 12.98 -5.52 -15.51
CA VAL A 44 13.35 -6.47 -16.56
C VAL A 44 14.81 -6.27 -16.95
N PHE A 45 15.59 -7.35 -16.89
CA PHE A 45 16.99 -7.37 -17.30
C PHE A 45 17.17 -8.29 -18.51
N ARG A 46 17.93 -7.82 -19.50
CA ARG A 46 18.32 -8.57 -20.68
C ARG A 46 19.80 -8.40 -20.95
N ASN A 47 20.50 -9.50 -21.28
CA ASN A 47 21.94 -9.51 -21.51
C ASN A 47 22.74 -8.77 -20.42
N HIS A 48 22.42 -9.05 -19.14
CA HIS A 48 22.99 -8.40 -17.95
C HIS A 48 22.73 -6.89 -17.83
N ARG A 49 21.86 -6.31 -18.65
CA ARG A 49 21.52 -4.88 -18.60
C ARG A 49 20.07 -4.70 -18.20
N PHE A 50 19.84 -3.70 -17.34
CA PHE A 50 18.49 -3.23 -17.06
C PHE A 50 17.86 -2.69 -18.34
N LEU A 51 16.68 -3.20 -18.69
CA LEU A 51 15.96 -2.85 -19.90
C LEU A 51 14.84 -1.83 -19.60
N TYR A 52 13.88 -2.20 -18.77
CA TYR A 52 12.79 -1.33 -18.37
C TYR A 52 12.21 -1.73 -16.99
N ALA A 53 11.43 -0.82 -16.41
CA ALA A 53 10.61 -1.10 -15.24
C ALA A 53 9.13 -0.83 -15.52
N ALA A 54 8.27 -1.71 -15.00
CA ALA A 54 6.83 -1.60 -15.14
C ALA A 54 6.10 -1.78 -13.81
N THR A 55 5.02 -1.02 -13.62
CA THR A 55 4.10 -1.24 -12.48
C THR A 55 3.32 -2.54 -12.68
N ARG A 56 2.65 -3.02 -11.63
CA ARG A 56 1.80 -4.21 -11.75
C ARG A 56 0.58 -4.01 -12.66
N GLY A 57 -0.03 -2.83 -12.65
CA GLY A 57 -1.33 -2.57 -13.28
C GLY A 57 -2.38 -3.62 -12.91
N ASN A 58 -3.03 -4.24 -13.90
CA ASN A 58 -4.03 -5.30 -13.69
C ASN A 58 -3.40 -6.71 -13.49
N GLY A 59 -2.07 -6.81 -13.44
CA GLY A 59 -1.34 -8.08 -13.33
C GLY A 59 -0.86 -8.65 -14.67
N GLU A 60 -1.36 -8.14 -15.79
CA GLU A 60 -0.92 -8.48 -17.16
C GLU A 60 -0.26 -7.27 -17.84
N ILE A 61 -0.93 -6.12 -17.80
CA ILE A 61 -0.50 -4.86 -18.39
C ILE A 61 -0.22 -3.86 -17.26
N GLY A 62 0.99 -3.31 -17.28
CA GLY A 62 1.48 -2.30 -16.34
C GLY A 62 1.95 -1.03 -17.04
N GLU A 63 2.13 0.04 -16.26
CA GLU A 63 2.64 1.32 -16.77
C GLU A 63 4.17 1.27 -16.83
N ASN A 64 4.76 1.79 -17.91
CA ASN A 64 6.20 1.99 -17.98
C ASN A 64 6.60 3.16 -17.08
N VAL A 65 7.43 2.87 -16.08
CA VAL A 65 7.92 3.84 -15.08
C VAL A 65 9.45 3.87 -15.05
N THR A 66 10.08 3.53 -16.18
CA THR A 66 11.54 3.33 -16.27
C THR A 66 12.31 4.56 -15.81
N ASP A 67 11.99 5.75 -16.29
CA ASP A 67 12.74 6.97 -15.96
C ASP A 67 12.66 7.32 -14.47
N ASN A 68 11.48 7.19 -13.87
CA ASN A 68 11.27 7.43 -12.45
C ASN A 68 11.99 6.40 -11.59
N VAL A 69 11.98 5.13 -12.01
CA VAL A 69 12.69 4.05 -11.33
C VAL A 69 14.21 4.23 -11.42
N LEU A 70 14.72 4.71 -12.57
CA LEU A 70 16.13 5.07 -12.75
C LEU A 70 16.62 6.17 -11.80
N ALA A 71 15.74 7.05 -11.36
CA ALA A 71 16.05 8.09 -10.39
C ALA A 71 16.25 7.54 -8.96
N ILE A 72 15.82 6.31 -8.67
CA ILE A 72 15.89 5.72 -7.33
C ILE A 72 17.32 5.24 -7.02
N GLN A 73 17.88 5.70 -5.90
CA GLN A 73 19.27 5.42 -5.52
C GLN A 73 19.57 3.92 -5.34
N SER A 74 18.64 3.14 -4.77
CA SER A 74 18.82 1.69 -4.60
C SER A 74 18.95 0.97 -5.95
N LEU A 75 18.26 1.42 -7.00
CA LEU A 75 18.41 0.86 -8.34
C LEU A 75 19.78 1.21 -8.95
N LYS A 76 20.28 2.43 -8.73
CA LYS A 76 21.62 2.83 -9.21
C LYS A 76 22.69 1.85 -8.72
N ASN A 77 22.54 1.31 -7.51
CA ASN A 77 23.43 0.29 -6.95
C ASN A 77 23.16 -1.10 -7.56
N LEU A 78 21.90 -1.49 -7.67
CA LEU A 78 21.50 -2.80 -8.21
C LEU A 78 22.02 -3.02 -9.64
N ARG A 79 21.95 -1.99 -10.50
CA ARG A 79 22.41 -2.06 -11.89
C ARG A 79 23.91 -2.28 -12.05
N ARG A 80 24.71 -2.05 -10.99
CA ARG A 80 26.17 -2.28 -10.99
C ARG A 80 26.52 -3.70 -10.53
N GLN A 81 25.57 -4.45 -10.00
CA GLN A 81 25.80 -5.82 -9.55
C GLN A 81 25.92 -6.76 -10.74
N LYS A 82 26.77 -7.78 -10.60
CA LYS A 82 26.90 -8.87 -11.58
C LYS A 82 25.91 -9.96 -11.23
N PHE A 83 24.92 -10.18 -12.10
CA PHE A 83 23.98 -11.28 -11.96
C PHE A 83 24.46 -12.51 -12.72
N PRO A 84 24.33 -13.72 -12.15
CA PRO A 84 24.75 -14.95 -12.80
C PRO A 84 23.91 -15.30 -14.04
N VAL A 85 22.72 -14.69 -14.17
CA VAL A 85 21.77 -14.94 -15.26
C VAL A 85 21.73 -13.75 -16.21
N LYS A 86 21.72 -14.02 -17.52
CA LYS A 86 21.67 -12.99 -18.58
C LYS A 86 20.34 -12.28 -18.66
N ASN A 87 19.26 -13.04 -18.52
CA ASN A 87 17.89 -12.59 -18.76
C ASN A 87 17.04 -12.99 -17.58
N PHE A 88 16.48 -12.01 -16.87
CA PHE A 88 15.64 -12.27 -15.71
C PHE A 88 14.70 -11.08 -15.46
N GLU A 89 13.62 -11.37 -14.74
CA GLU A 89 12.71 -10.37 -14.21
C GLU A 89 12.87 -10.39 -12.69
N LEU A 90 13.20 -9.24 -12.11
CA LEU A 90 13.24 -9.07 -10.67
C LEU A 90 11.98 -8.33 -10.22
N ARG A 91 11.26 -8.93 -9.27
CA ARG A 91 10.00 -8.42 -8.74
C ARG A 91 10.21 -7.87 -7.34
N GLY A 92 9.46 -6.83 -7.02
CA GLY A 92 9.57 -6.18 -5.73
C GLY A 92 8.53 -5.11 -5.52
N GLU A 93 8.74 -4.32 -4.49
CA GLU A 93 7.95 -3.14 -4.18
C GLU A 93 8.83 -1.91 -4.10
N VAL A 94 8.37 -0.82 -4.74
CA VAL A 94 8.86 0.50 -4.38
C VAL A 94 8.09 0.98 -3.16
N TYR A 95 8.78 1.54 -2.19
CA TYR A 95 8.14 2.05 -0.98
C TYR A 95 8.81 3.33 -0.49
N LEU A 96 8.13 3.99 0.43
CA LEU A 96 8.65 5.15 1.13
C LEU A 96 8.71 4.83 2.62
N THR A 97 9.86 5.07 3.24
CA THR A 97 10.02 4.85 4.68
C THR A 97 9.19 5.87 5.47
N GLN A 98 8.73 5.48 6.66
CA GLN A 98 7.98 6.39 7.54
C GLN A 98 8.78 7.67 7.85
N LYS A 99 10.09 7.53 8.10
CA LYS A 99 11.01 8.67 8.30
C LYS A 99 10.99 9.63 7.11
N ASN A 100 11.17 9.13 5.89
CA ASN A 100 11.19 10.00 4.70
C ASN A 100 9.83 10.64 4.43
N PHE A 101 8.74 9.89 4.67
CA PHE A 101 7.38 10.41 4.57
C PHE A 101 7.13 11.58 5.53
N GLN A 102 7.52 11.43 6.80
CA GLN A 102 7.41 12.50 7.80
C GLN A 102 8.23 13.73 7.42
N ILE A 103 9.48 13.55 6.97
CA ILE A 103 10.33 14.65 6.49
C ILE A 103 9.68 15.41 5.32
N LEU A 104 9.07 14.69 4.38
CA LEU A 104 8.41 15.32 3.23
C LEU A 104 7.16 16.10 3.64
N ASN A 105 6.35 15.56 4.56
CA ASN A 105 5.18 16.26 5.08
C ASN A 105 5.57 17.49 5.92
N GLN A 106 6.62 17.40 6.73
CA GLN A 106 7.12 18.54 7.50
C GLN A 106 7.52 19.70 6.59
N LYS A 107 8.26 19.41 5.51
CA LYS A 107 8.66 20.44 4.53
C LYS A 107 7.47 21.14 3.86
N ILE A 108 6.38 20.41 3.61
CA ILE A 108 5.15 21.00 3.04
C ILE A 108 4.47 21.90 4.06
N GLN A 109 4.40 21.44 5.32
CA GLN A 109 3.82 22.20 6.42
C GLN A 109 4.56 23.52 6.63
N ASP A 110 5.89 23.48 6.66
CA ASP A 110 6.75 24.65 6.84
C ASP A 110 6.60 25.63 5.66
N ALA A 111 6.41 25.12 4.45
CA ALA A 111 6.25 25.93 3.25
C ALA A 111 4.81 26.47 3.04
N GLN A 112 3.81 26.01 3.81
CA GLN A 112 2.40 26.37 3.67
C GLN A 112 1.83 26.24 2.24
N THR A 113 2.40 25.35 1.42
CA THR A 113 2.19 25.37 -0.04
C THR A 113 1.10 24.43 -0.54
N VAL A 114 0.78 23.36 0.19
CA VAL A 114 -0.15 22.30 -0.26
C VAL A 114 -0.70 21.47 0.90
N GLU A 115 -1.76 20.69 0.65
CA GLU A 115 -2.21 19.64 1.57
C GLU A 115 -1.13 18.56 1.78
N LEU A 116 -1.07 18.05 3.02
CA LEU A 116 -0.15 16.98 3.39
C LEU A 116 -0.46 15.68 2.65
N PHE A 117 0.58 14.87 2.38
CA PHE A 117 0.38 13.56 1.80
C PHE A 117 -0.33 12.62 2.77
N SER A 118 -1.25 11.81 2.26
CA SER A 118 -2.14 11.00 3.08
C SER A 118 -1.52 9.72 3.61
N ASN A 119 -0.62 9.05 2.88
CA ASN A 119 0.11 7.88 3.39
C ASN A 119 1.36 7.59 2.54
N PRO A 120 2.34 6.83 3.07
CA PRO A 120 3.57 6.52 2.34
C PRO A 120 3.35 5.75 1.03
N ARG A 121 2.41 4.80 1.00
CA ARG A 121 2.10 3.96 -0.17
C ARG A 121 1.62 4.81 -1.35
N ASN A 122 0.63 5.67 -1.12
CA ASN A 122 0.07 6.58 -2.12
C ASN A 122 1.11 7.58 -2.59
N LEU A 123 1.92 8.10 -1.67
CA LEU A 123 2.98 9.01 -2.07
C LEU A 123 4.04 8.29 -2.93
N ALA A 124 4.45 7.07 -2.58
CA ALA A 124 5.37 6.28 -3.41
C ALA A 124 4.78 6.01 -4.80
N SER A 125 3.51 5.61 -4.84
CA SER A 125 2.74 5.35 -6.04
C SER A 125 2.63 6.58 -6.96
N GLY A 126 2.30 7.75 -6.41
CA GLY A 126 2.25 9.01 -7.17
C GLY A 126 3.63 9.54 -7.56
N SER A 127 4.66 9.24 -6.77
CA SER A 127 6.04 9.62 -7.05
C SER A 127 6.62 8.87 -8.25
N LEU A 128 6.23 7.61 -8.47
CA LEU A 128 6.63 6.85 -9.66
C LEU A 128 5.93 7.28 -10.95
N ARG A 129 4.82 8.00 -10.86
CA ARG A 129 4.02 8.45 -12.02
C ARG A 129 4.26 9.92 -12.37
N GLN A 130 5.34 10.52 -11.87
CA GLN A 130 5.68 11.90 -12.19
C GLN A 130 6.21 11.99 -13.61
N LEU A 131 5.72 12.96 -14.40
CA LEU A 131 6.27 13.22 -15.74
C LEU A 131 7.76 13.58 -15.71
N ASN A 132 8.22 14.22 -14.63
CA ASN A 132 9.61 14.58 -14.43
C ASN A 132 10.27 13.70 -13.35
N ALA A 133 11.20 12.83 -13.77
CA ALA A 133 11.93 11.93 -12.89
C ALA A 133 12.74 12.63 -11.79
N LYS A 134 13.13 13.90 -11.98
CA LYS A 134 13.80 14.70 -10.92
C LYS A 134 12.88 14.92 -9.71
N ILE A 135 11.56 14.92 -9.92
CA ILE A 135 10.61 14.98 -8.80
C ILE A 135 10.69 13.68 -8.01
N THR A 136 10.73 12.53 -8.67
CA THR A 136 10.88 11.21 -8.02
C THR A 136 12.17 11.09 -7.24
N GLU A 137 13.29 11.59 -7.77
CA GLU A 137 14.59 11.58 -7.08
C GLU A 137 14.51 12.24 -5.70
N LYS A 138 13.84 13.41 -5.63
CA LYS A 138 13.66 14.17 -4.37
C LYS A 138 12.80 13.46 -3.33
N ARG A 139 12.08 12.40 -3.71
CA ARG A 139 11.18 11.64 -2.82
C ARG A 139 11.91 10.58 -2.00
N ASN A 140 13.17 10.28 -2.32
CA ASN A 140 13.99 9.29 -1.61
C ASN A 140 13.26 7.94 -1.42
N LEU A 141 12.69 7.42 -2.51
CA LEU A 141 12.05 6.10 -2.53
C LEU A 141 13.08 4.99 -2.31
N SER A 142 12.61 3.84 -1.82
CA SER A 142 13.40 2.61 -1.63
C SER A 142 12.81 1.47 -2.44
N LEU A 143 13.63 0.47 -2.74
CA LEU A 143 13.20 -0.77 -3.43
C LEU A 143 13.39 -1.94 -2.48
N GLY A 144 12.35 -2.74 -2.30
CA GLY A 144 12.40 -4.05 -1.68
C GLY A 144 12.07 -5.11 -2.73
N PHE A 145 12.52 -6.34 -2.52
CA PHE A 145 12.33 -7.45 -3.44
C PHE A 145 11.38 -8.48 -2.85
N SER A 146 10.63 -9.17 -3.72
CA SER A 146 9.64 -10.15 -3.31
C SER A 146 9.56 -11.28 -4.33
N GLU A 147 9.34 -12.50 -3.86
CA GLU A 147 9.17 -13.65 -4.74
C GLU A 147 7.76 -13.74 -5.36
N LYS A 148 7.61 -14.60 -6.38
CA LYS A 148 6.31 -14.93 -6.96
C LYS A 148 5.69 -16.05 -6.13
N PHE A 149 4.61 -15.73 -5.43
CA PHE A 149 4.02 -16.60 -4.43
C PHE A 149 2.85 -17.44 -4.99
N PRO A 150 2.90 -18.78 -4.95
CA PRO A 150 1.78 -19.68 -5.26
C PRO A 150 1.02 -20.10 -3.99
N ASN A 151 0.17 -21.13 -4.11
CA ASN A 151 -0.72 -21.67 -3.06
C ASN A 151 -0.06 -22.05 -1.70
N TYR A 152 1.27 -22.01 -1.63
CA TYR A 152 2.11 -22.30 -0.47
C TYR A 152 2.69 -21.06 0.22
N ALA A 153 2.10 -19.87 -0.01
CA ALA A 153 2.47 -18.63 0.64
C ALA A 153 1.23 -17.89 1.19
N LEU A 154 1.45 -17.11 2.25
CA LEU A 154 0.38 -16.41 2.99
C LEU A 154 0.89 -15.03 3.43
N ALA A 155 0.06 -14.00 3.29
CA ALA A 155 0.32 -12.69 3.86
C ALA A 155 -0.33 -12.59 5.24
N PHE A 156 0.46 -12.69 6.31
CA PHE A 156 -0.04 -12.39 7.65
C PHE A 156 -0.07 -10.88 7.86
N LYS A 157 -1.27 -10.31 7.99
CA LYS A 157 -1.47 -8.87 8.19
C LYS A 157 -1.62 -8.57 9.67
N PHE A 158 -0.92 -7.53 10.14
CA PHE A 158 -1.11 -7.02 11.48
C PHE A 158 -2.53 -6.48 11.66
N THR A 159 -3.05 -6.59 12.89
CA THR A 159 -4.34 -6.04 13.28
C THR A 159 -4.37 -4.53 13.07
N GLU A 160 -5.43 -4.05 12.44
CA GLU A 160 -5.62 -2.64 12.13
C GLU A 160 -5.77 -1.85 13.44
N LYS A 161 -5.02 -0.74 13.56
CA LYS A 161 -5.17 0.17 14.70
C LYS A 161 -6.52 0.87 14.60
N MET A 162 -7.20 0.99 15.73
CA MET A 162 -8.46 1.70 15.84
C MET A 162 -8.27 2.91 16.75
N VAL A 163 -8.84 4.04 16.35
CA VAL A 163 -8.81 5.27 17.13
C VAL A 163 -10.22 5.84 17.20
N GLU A 164 -10.57 6.41 18.33
CA GLU A 164 -11.87 7.05 18.56
C GLU A 164 -11.85 8.51 18.09
N THR A 165 -12.94 8.95 17.46
CA THR A 165 -13.15 10.35 17.07
C THR A 165 -14.64 10.67 16.99
N ARG A 166 -14.99 11.95 16.86
CA ARG A 166 -16.39 12.41 16.82
C ARG A 166 -16.85 12.71 15.39
N ILE A 167 -18.07 12.32 15.06
CA ILE A 167 -18.73 12.72 13.80
C ILE A 167 -19.19 14.17 13.87
N ARG A 168 -18.78 14.98 12.90
CA ARG A 168 -19.18 16.39 12.75
C ARG A 168 -20.27 16.59 11.73
N ASN A 169 -20.21 15.88 10.60
CA ASN A 169 -21.20 15.96 9.54
C ASN A 169 -21.31 14.62 8.82
N ILE A 170 -22.47 14.34 8.22
CA ILE A 170 -22.70 13.21 7.32
C ILE A 170 -23.29 13.77 6.03
N PHE A 171 -22.67 13.45 4.90
CA PHE A 171 -23.10 13.97 3.60
C PHE A 171 -23.01 12.90 2.50
N PRO A 172 -23.95 12.90 1.54
CA PRO A 172 -23.88 12.03 0.38
C PRO A 172 -22.91 12.60 -0.68
N THR A 173 -22.33 11.70 -1.48
CA THR A 173 -21.52 12.02 -2.65
C THR A 173 -21.99 11.14 -3.81
N VAL A 174 -22.16 11.73 -4.99
CA VAL A 174 -22.60 11.01 -6.19
C VAL A 174 -21.40 10.66 -7.04
N GLY A 175 -21.19 9.36 -7.30
CA GLY A 175 -20.13 8.88 -8.18
C GLY A 175 -20.45 9.10 -9.67
N ARG A 176 -19.45 8.88 -10.53
CA ARG A 176 -19.57 9.06 -11.99
C ARG A 176 -20.69 8.24 -12.64
N THR A 177 -21.11 7.15 -11.99
CA THR A 177 -22.18 6.25 -12.44
C THR A 177 -23.53 6.53 -11.77
N GLY A 178 -23.67 7.63 -11.02
CA GLY A 178 -24.87 7.96 -10.25
C GLY A 178 -24.98 7.24 -8.90
N LYS A 179 -24.05 6.34 -8.57
CA LYS A 179 -24.02 5.66 -7.27
C LYS A 179 -23.83 6.66 -6.12
N ILE A 180 -24.77 6.68 -5.18
CA ILE A 180 -24.68 7.50 -3.96
C ILE A 180 -23.82 6.78 -2.91
N THR A 181 -22.80 7.47 -2.41
CA THR A 181 -21.93 7.01 -1.31
C THR A 181 -22.03 8.01 -0.17
N TYR A 182 -22.15 7.54 1.07
CA TYR A 182 -22.16 8.43 2.23
C TYR A 182 -20.76 8.58 2.82
N ASN A 183 -20.44 9.79 3.28
CA ASN A 183 -19.18 10.11 3.93
C ASN A 183 -19.46 10.93 5.21
N ALA A 184 -18.57 10.80 6.19
CA ALA A 184 -18.59 11.56 7.42
C ALA A 184 -17.39 12.51 7.49
N THR A 185 -17.60 13.76 7.93
CA THR A 185 -16.51 14.59 8.45
C THR A 185 -16.34 14.31 9.94
N LEU A 186 -15.09 14.28 10.39
CA LEU A 186 -14.70 13.84 11.72
C LEU A 186 -13.84 14.90 12.40
N ASP A 187 -13.78 14.85 13.73
CA ASP A 187 -12.68 15.50 14.44
C ASP A 187 -11.35 14.94 13.97
N LYS A 188 -10.42 15.87 13.68
CA LYS A 188 -9.11 15.54 13.12
C LYS A 188 -8.34 14.66 14.10
N VAL A 189 -8.04 13.44 13.68
CA VAL A 189 -7.35 12.44 14.51
C VAL A 189 -6.18 11.81 13.75
N PHE A 190 -5.09 11.51 14.45
CA PHE A 190 -3.92 10.89 13.84
C PHE A 190 -4.06 9.37 13.87
N LEU A 191 -4.03 8.73 12.70
CA LEU A 191 -4.14 7.28 12.55
C LEU A 191 -3.16 6.77 11.48
N ASP A 192 -2.28 5.84 11.85
CA ASP A 192 -1.26 5.23 10.98
C ASP A 192 -0.52 6.23 10.08
N GLY A 193 0.10 7.23 10.71
CA GLY A 193 0.98 8.17 10.01
C GLY A 193 0.28 9.35 9.33
N SER A 194 -1.04 9.46 9.39
CA SER A 194 -1.76 10.57 8.74
C SER A 194 -2.89 11.14 9.58
N MET A 195 -3.15 12.43 9.39
CA MET A 195 -4.33 13.09 9.94
C MET A 195 -5.57 12.69 9.13
N ILE A 196 -6.55 12.11 9.81
CA ILE A 196 -7.85 11.73 9.25
C ILE A 196 -8.88 12.76 9.70
N GLY A 197 -9.56 13.38 8.73
CA GLY A 197 -10.70 14.27 8.98
C GLY A 197 -11.99 13.82 8.30
N ALA A 198 -11.95 12.72 7.55
CA ALA A 198 -13.12 12.15 6.90
C ALA A 198 -13.00 10.62 6.80
N ALA A 199 -14.15 9.94 6.85
CA ALA A 199 -14.26 8.50 6.67
C ALA A 199 -15.48 8.15 5.81
N THR A 200 -15.39 7.03 5.08
CA THR A 200 -16.53 6.54 4.31
C THR A 200 -17.52 5.81 5.20
N LEU A 201 -18.81 6.06 4.95
CA LEU A 201 -19.95 5.35 5.53
C LEU A 201 -20.56 4.34 4.54
N HIS A 202 -19.96 4.15 3.37
CA HIS A 202 -20.43 3.27 2.30
C HIS A 202 -21.82 3.63 1.75
N ASN A 203 -22.91 3.23 2.42
CA ASN A 203 -24.29 3.37 1.95
C ASN A 203 -25.24 3.63 3.13
N ALA A 204 -26.52 3.92 2.83
CA ALA A 204 -27.53 4.20 3.86
C ALA A 204 -27.75 3.02 4.81
N ASP A 205 -27.76 1.79 4.29
CA ASP A 205 -27.95 0.58 5.10
C ASP A 205 -26.84 0.42 6.16
N TYR A 206 -25.60 0.79 5.82
CA TYR A 206 -24.47 0.74 6.74
C TYR A 206 -24.64 1.73 7.91
N ILE A 207 -25.14 2.93 7.62
CA ILE A 207 -25.45 3.95 8.63
C ILE A 207 -26.54 3.45 9.56
N GLN A 208 -27.63 2.90 9.02
CA GLN A 208 -28.75 2.37 9.80
C GLN A 208 -28.33 1.19 10.66
N LYS A 209 -27.57 0.24 10.10
CA LYS A 209 -27.13 -0.97 10.80
C LYS A 209 -26.26 -0.66 12.03
N LEU A 210 -25.45 0.38 11.94
CA LEU A 210 -24.58 0.82 13.03
C LEU A 210 -25.19 1.95 13.87
N ASP A 211 -26.43 2.36 13.56
CA ASP A 211 -27.15 3.47 14.20
C ASP A 211 -26.32 4.76 14.31
N ILE A 212 -25.62 5.10 13.22
CA ILE A 212 -24.68 6.23 13.20
C ILE A 212 -25.45 7.55 13.12
N ARG A 213 -25.19 8.44 14.07
CA ARG A 213 -25.78 9.79 14.16
C ARG A 213 -24.72 10.88 14.19
N LEU A 214 -25.17 12.11 13.92
CA LEU A 214 -24.34 13.31 14.08
C LEU A 214 -23.95 13.49 15.54
N GLY A 215 -22.67 13.76 15.80
CA GLY A 215 -22.15 13.98 17.15
C GLY A 215 -21.67 12.72 17.87
N ASP A 216 -21.90 11.53 17.31
CA ASP A 216 -21.48 10.26 17.92
C ASP A 216 -19.96 10.15 18.00
N MET A 217 -19.50 9.48 19.06
CA MET A 217 -18.14 8.99 19.18
C MET A 217 -18.05 7.65 18.46
N VAL A 218 -17.16 7.57 17.48
CA VAL A 218 -16.99 6.41 16.62
C VAL A 218 -15.56 5.94 16.58
N MET A 219 -15.39 4.63 16.45
CA MET A 219 -14.10 4.01 16.21
C MET A 219 -13.83 3.99 14.71
N ILE A 220 -12.70 4.58 14.31
CA ILE A 220 -12.22 4.55 12.94
C ILE A 220 -11.00 3.64 12.80
N LYS A 221 -10.89 3.00 11.64
CA LYS A 221 -9.71 2.24 11.22
C LYS A 221 -9.41 2.51 9.75
N LYS A 222 -8.17 2.26 9.32
CA LYS A 222 -7.84 2.26 7.89
C LYS A 222 -7.94 0.85 7.33
N ALA A 223 -8.92 0.61 6.47
CA ALA A 223 -9.01 -0.64 5.72
C ALA A 223 -7.76 -0.81 4.85
N GLY A 224 -6.99 -1.86 5.13
CA GLY A 224 -5.75 -2.17 4.40
C GLY A 224 -4.73 -1.03 4.40
N ASN A 225 -4.66 -0.25 5.49
CA ASN A 225 -3.79 0.93 5.66
C ASN A 225 -4.06 2.13 4.73
N VAL A 226 -5.14 2.11 3.94
CA VAL A 226 -5.39 3.16 2.93
C VAL A 226 -6.67 3.95 3.18
N ILE A 227 -7.82 3.30 3.35
CA ILE A 227 -9.14 3.98 3.35
C ILE A 227 -9.71 4.03 4.78
N PRO A 228 -9.90 5.22 5.39
CA PRO A 228 -10.54 5.34 6.69
C PRO A 228 -12.03 4.94 6.64
N LYS A 229 -12.42 4.10 7.59
CA LYS A 229 -13.77 3.56 7.74
C LYS A 229 -14.19 3.56 9.21
N ILE A 230 -15.44 3.91 9.47
CA ILE A 230 -16.09 3.77 10.78
C ILE A 230 -16.50 2.31 10.99
N VAL A 231 -16.16 1.74 12.15
CA VAL A 231 -16.45 0.33 12.49
C VAL A 231 -17.41 0.13 13.65
N LYS A 232 -17.47 1.09 14.56
CA LYS A 232 -18.29 1.06 15.75
C LYS A 232 -18.65 2.48 16.14
#